data_AF-A0A424PE20-F1
#
_entry.id   AF-A0A424PE20-F1
#
_cell.length_a   1.000
_cell.length_b   1.000
_cell.length_c   1.000
_cell.angle_alpha   90.00
_cell.angle_beta   90.00
_cell.angle_gamma   90.00
#
_symmetry.space_group_name_H-M   'P 1'
#
loop_
_entity.id
_entity.type
_entity.pdbx_description
1 polymer ?
#
loop_
_entity_poly.entity_id
_entity_poly.type
_entity_poly.pdbx_seq_one_letter_code
_entity_poly.pdbx_strand_id
1 'polypeptide(L)'
;MEDLINKNIDIKAINEKIEKESAFLDLLTMEINKVIVGQKNMVDRLLIGLLGQGHILLEGVPGLAKTLAINTLSQSVKGVFSRVQFTPDLLPADVVGTMIYNIKENDFTIKKGPIFANFVLADEINRAPAKVQSALLEAMQEKQVTIGDTTFKLPKPFLVMATQNPVEQEGTYPLPEAQVDRFMLKTVIDYPKIDEEQIIVRSNLYNKQEKIKAVVTTKQVETAQATVREIYMDEKIEKYILDLIFATRYPENYNLLKIKPLIS
;
A
#
# COMPACT_ATOMS: atom_id res chain seq x y z
N MET A 1 45.02 -4.39 -5.97
CA MET A 1 44.47 -4.95 -4.71
C MET A 1 44.87 -3.98 -3.60
N GLU A 2 44.23 -2.80 -3.60
CA GLU A 2 44.28 -1.80 -2.51
C GLU A 2 43.29 -0.65 -2.80
N ASP A 3 42.88 -0.43 -4.06
CA ASP A 3 41.91 0.63 -4.43
C ASP A 3 40.43 0.22 -4.48
N LEU A 4 40.07 -1.01 -4.11
CA LEU A 4 38.66 -1.48 -4.11
C LEU A 4 38.02 -1.56 -2.72
N ILE A 5 38.78 -1.25 -1.67
CA ILE A 5 38.33 -1.35 -0.26
C ILE A 5 37.92 0.04 0.31
N ASN A 6 38.16 1.12 -0.44
CA ASN A 6 37.90 2.49 0.03
C ASN A 6 36.48 2.99 -0.27
N LYS A 7 35.47 2.13 -0.09
CA LYS A 7 34.07 2.55 0.12
C LYS A 7 33.78 2.48 1.61
N ASN A 8 34.49 3.29 2.39
CA ASN A 8 33.90 3.90 3.57
C ASN A 8 32.78 4.82 3.07
N ILE A 9 31.68 4.22 2.61
CA ILE A 9 30.39 4.87 2.61
C ILE A 9 30.28 5.40 4.03
N ASP A 10 30.12 6.70 4.17
CA ASP A 10 30.00 7.33 5.49
C ASP A 10 28.66 6.89 6.09
N ILE A 11 28.62 5.66 6.60
CA ILE A 11 27.46 5.00 7.20
C ILE A 11 26.93 5.89 8.32
N LYS A 12 27.83 6.61 9.00
CA LYS A 12 27.47 7.58 10.03
C LYS A 12 26.71 8.77 9.44
N ALA A 13 27.21 9.39 8.37
CA ALA A 13 26.49 10.47 7.68
C ALA A 13 25.14 10.01 7.09
N ILE A 14 25.06 8.78 6.55
CA ILE A 14 23.80 8.20 6.06
C ILE A 14 22.83 7.99 7.22
N ASN A 15 23.27 7.44 8.34
CA ASN A 15 22.42 7.24 9.52
C ASN A 15 21.93 8.56 10.12
N GLU A 16 22.80 9.58 10.20
CA GLU A 16 22.41 10.92 10.66
C GLU A 16 21.39 11.57 9.71
N LYS A 17 21.55 11.40 8.40
CA LYS A 17 20.55 11.83 7.41
C LYS A 17 19.23 11.11 7.59
N ILE A 18 19.26 9.78 7.76
CA ILE A 18 18.08 8.95 7.99
C ILE A 18 17.36 9.39 9.26
N GLU A 19 18.07 9.55 10.37
CA GLU A 19 17.48 9.94 11.66
C GLU A 19 16.73 11.28 11.58
N LYS A 20 17.36 12.25 10.90
CA LYS A 20 16.73 13.56 10.66
C LYS A 20 15.51 13.45 9.75
N GLU A 21 15.58 12.65 8.70
CA GLU A 21 14.50 12.47 7.74
C GLU A 21 13.41 11.52 8.25
N SER A 22 13.67 10.64 9.22
CA SER A 22 12.69 9.72 9.80
C SER A 22 11.91 10.34 10.94
N ALA A 23 12.34 11.48 11.49
CA ALA A 23 11.69 12.14 12.63
C ALA A 23 10.21 12.47 12.41
N PHE A 24 9.77 12.65 11.15
CA PHE A 24 8.35 12.87 10.86
C PHE A 24 7.50 11.60 11.01
N LEU A 25 8.09 10.40 10.98
CA LEU A 25 7.36 9.13 11.11
C LEU A 25 6.75 8.97 12.49
N ASP A 26 7.43 9.43 13.54
CA ASP A 26 6.88 9.44 14.89
C ASP A 26 5.66 10.37 14.97
N LEU A 27 5.76 11.57 14.40
CA LEU A 27 4.65 12.52 14.33
C LEU A 27 3.47 11.96 13.53
N LEU A 28 3.75 11.30 12.41
CA LEU A 28 2.75 10.68 11.55
C LEU A 28 2.05 9.52 12.29
N THR A 29 2.81 8.67 12.96
CA THR A 29 2.28 7.53 13.73
C THR A 29 1.44 8.01 14.90
N MET A 30 1.89 9.05 15.62
CA MET A 30 1.11 9.69 16.69
C MET A 30 -0.21 10.26 16.16
N GLU A 31 -0.19 10.91 14.99
CA GLU A 31 -1.40 11.47 14.39
C GLU A 31 -2.40 10.39 13.98
N ILE A 32 -1.92 9.28 13.39
CA ILE A 32 -2.77 8.15 12.98
C ILE A 32 -3.39 7.45 14.20
N ASN A 33 -2.61 7.25 15.26
CA ASN A 33 -3.04 6.56 16.48
C ASN A 33 -4.09 7.31 17.31
N LYS A 34 -4.36 8.59 17.01
CA LYS A 34 -5.50 9.32 17.61
C LYS A 34 -6.85 8.76 17.20
N VAL A 35 -6.91 8.21 15.98
CA VAL A 35 -8.15 7.73 15.37
C VAL A 35 -8.15 6.21 15.26
N ILE A 36 -6.99 5.61 15.02
CA ILE A 36 -6.85 4.16 14.85
C ILE A 36 -6.45 3.51 16.18
N VAL A 37 -7.32 2.66 16.72
CA VAL A 37 -7.12 1.97 18.00
C VAL A 37 -6.86 0.48 17.73
N GLY A 38 -5.86 -0.10 18.42
CA GLY A 38 -5.59 -1.54 18.39
C GLY A 38 -4.98 -2.10 17.10
N GLN A 39 -4.78 -1.27 16.07
CA GLN A 39 -4.36 -1.71 14.74
C GLN A 39 -2.93 -1.31 14.38
N LYS A 40 -1.99 -1.43 15.33
CA LYS A 40 -0.59 -1.03 15.14
C LYS A 40 0.05 -1.71 13.93
N ASN A 41 -0.17 -3.02 13.77
CA ASN A 41 0.38 -3.77 12.64
C ASN A 41 -0.11 -3.23 11.29
N MET A 42 -1.38 -2.85 11.16
CA MET A 42 -1.90 -2.28 9.92
C MET A 42 -1.23 -0.93 9.62
N VAL A 43 -1.07 -0.08 10.64
CA VAL A 43 -0.40 1.23 10.49
C VAL A 43 1.06 1.05 10.06
N ASP A 44 1.81 0.17 10.73
CA ASP A 44 3.21 -0.12 10.39
C ASP A 44 3.34 -0.61 8.94
N ARG A 45 2.45 -1.51 8.49
CA ARG A 45 2.45 -2.02 7.11
C ARG A 45 2.11 -0.93 6.10
N LEU A 46 1.15 -0.04 6.40
CA LEU A 46 0.83 1.12 5.58
C LEU A 46 2.04 2.05 5.41
N LEU A 47 2.77 2.34 6.50
CA LEU A 47 3.97 3.18 6.45
C LEU A 47 5.11 2.50 5.67
N ILE A 48 5.32 1.19 5.85
CA ILE A 48 6.31 0.43 5.08
C ILE A 48 5.95 0.45 3.60
N GLY A 49 4.69 0.18 3.23
CA GLY A 49 4.25 0.24 1.83
C GLY A 49 4.42 1.64 1.23
N LEU A 50 4.08 2.68 1.98
CA LEU A 50 4.27 4.07 1.56
C LEU A 50 5.74 4.38 1.30
N LEU A 51 6.64 4.09 2.24
CA LEU A 51 8.07 4.39 2.13
C LEU A 51 8.79 3.50 1.11
N GLY A 52 8.38 2.23 1.02
CA GLY A 52 8.91 1.26 0.06
C GLY A 52 8.39 1.47 -1.37
N GLN A 53 7.44 2.39 -1.58
CA GLN A 53 6.70 2.53 -2.85
C GLN A 53 6.01 1.23 -3.28
N GLY A 54 5.59 0.43 -2.31
CA GLY A 54 4.85 -0.80 -2.49
C GLY A 54 3.35 -0.61 -2.35
N HIS A 55 2.62 -1.69 -2.58
CA HIS A 55 1.18 -1.77 -2.41
C HIS A 55 0.82 -2.88 -1.43
N ILE A 56 -0.34 -2.76 -0.80
CA ILE A 56 -0.72 -3.62 0.32
C ILE A 56 -2.03 -4.33 0.01
N LEU A 57 -2.04 -5.63 0.23
CA LEU A 57 -3.23 -6.47 0.18
C LEU A 57 -3.67 -6.76 1.62
N LEU A 58 -4.87 -6.30 1.97
CA LEU A 58 -5.48 -6.51 3.28
C LEU A 58 -6.54 -7.59 3.22
N GLU A 59 -6.30 -8.68 3.94
CA GLU A 59 -7.30 -9.69 4.22
C GLU A 59 -7.89 -9.46 5.60
N GLY A 60 -9.21 -9.53 5.71
CA GLY A 60 -9.87 -9.44 7.01
C GLY A 60 -11.34 -9.16 6.84
N VAL A 61 -12.07 -9.35 7.92
CA VAL A 61 -13.52 -9.14 7.98
C VAL A 61 -13.92 -7.66 7.84
N PRO A 62 -15.17 -7.38 7.44
CA PRO A 62 -15.71 -6.02 7.42
C PRO A 62 -15.68 -5.35 8.80
N GLY A 63 -15.61 -4.02 8.81
CA GLY A 63 -15.71 -3.23 10.05
C GLY A 63 -14.40 -2.96 10.80
N LEU A 64 -13.26 -3.47 10.33
CA LEU A 64 -11.94 -3.31 10.98
C LEU A 64 -11.22 -1.98 10.68
N ALA A 65 -11.96 -0.89 10.53
CA ALA A 65 -11.40 0.46 10.30
C ALA A 65 -10.40 0.58 9.12
N LYS A 66 -10.41 -0.34 8.15
CA LYS A 66 -9.49 -0.35 6.99
C LYS A 66 -9.58 0.98 6.22
N THR A 67 -10.80 1.36 5.84
CA THR A 67 -11.07 2.65 5.17
C THR A 67 -10.63 3.83 6.00
N LEU A 68 -10.83 3.78 7.31
CA LEU A 68 -10.41 4.83 8.23
C LEU A 68 -8.89 4.96 8.24
N ALA A 69 -8.14 3.85 8.27
CA ALA A 69 -6.68 3.87 8.36
C ALA A 69 -6.00 4.53 7.16
N ILE A 70 -6.36 4.14 5.93
CA ILE A 70 -5.78 4.75 4.72
C ILE A 70 -6.24 6.21 4.55
N ASN A 71 -7.50 6.53 4.91
CA ASN A 71 -8.01 7.89 4.82
C ASN A 71 -7.29 8.80 5.84
N THR A 72 -7.13 8.34 7.09
CA THR A 72 -6.36 9.04 8.12
C THR A 72 -4.92 9.27 7.68
N LEU A 73 -4.24 8.26 7.15
CA LEU A 73 -2.89 8.41 6.60
C LEU A 73 -2.84 9.49 5.50
N SER A 74 -3.78 9.45 4.55
CA SER A 74 -3.84 10.43 3.46
C SER A 74 -3.98 11.86 3.97
N GLN A 75 -4.85 12.09 4.97
CA GLN A 75 -5.08 13.39 5.57
C GLN A 75 -3.84 13.86 6.35
N SER A 76 -3.17 12.96 7.07
CA SER A 76 -1.95 13.28 7.82
C SER A 76 -0.79 13.72 6.91
N VAL A 77 -0.76 13.30 5.65
CA VAL A 77 0.31 13.64 4.68
C VAL A 77 -0.09 14.63 3.58
N LYS A 78 -1.27 15.26 3.66
CA LYS A 78 -1.86 16.11 2.61
C LYS A 78 -2.01 15.41 1.25
N GLY A 79 -2.25 14.11 1.25
CA GLY A 79 -2.51 13.34 0.05
C GLY A 79 -3.98 13.41 -0.37
N VAL A 80 -4.22 13.17 -1.66
CA VAL A 80 -5.57 12.93 -2.18
C VAL A 80 -5.96 11.48 -1.92
N PHE A 81 -7.12 11.26 -1.31
CA PHE A 81 -7.71 9.94 -1.10
C PHE A 81 -8.80 9.65 -2.11
N SER A 82 -8.87 8.41 -2.56
CA SER A 82 -9.92 7.89 -3.40
C SER A 82 -10.29 6.48 -2.98
N ARG A 83 -11.58 6.18 -2.99
CA ARG A 83 -12.13 4.85 -2.70
C ARG A 83 -12.83 4.32 -3.93
N VAL A 84 -12.50 3.09 -4.29
CA VAL A 84 -13.13 2.33 -5.36
C VAL A 84 -13.70 1.06 -4.75
N GLN A 85 -15.01 0.90 -4.85
CA GLN A 85 -15.66 -0.35 -4.51
C GLN A 85 -15.63 -1.25 -5.75
N PHE A 86 -15.03 -2.43 -5.62
CA PHE A 86 -15.01 -3.39 -6.72
C PHE A 86 -16.32 -4.18 -6.70
N THR A 87 -16.98 -4.19 -7.85
CA THR A 87 -18.26 -4.87 -8.06
C THR A 87 -18.21 -5.69 -9.35
N PRO A 88 -19.09 -6.70 -9.52
CA PRO A 88 -19.07 -7.57 -10.71
C PRO A 88 -19.32 -6.85 -12.04
N ASP A 89 -20.00 -5.70 -11.99
CA ASP A 89 -20.38 -4.86 -13.13
C ASP A 89 -19.34 -3.77 -13.45
N LEU A 90 -18.32 -3.59 -12.61
CA LEU A 90 -17.31 -2.56 -12.80
C LEU A 90 -16.53 -2.80 -14.09
N LEU A 91 -16.24 -1.74 -14.85
CA LEU A 91 -15.40 -1.81 -16.04
C LEU A 91 -13.99 -1.27 -15.76
N PRO A 92 -12.97 -1.69 -16.54
CA PRO A 92 -11.62 -1.12 -16.44
C PRO A 92 -11.61 0.41 -16.58
N ALA A 93 -12.49 0.96 -17.42
CA ALA A 93 -12.61 2.39 -17.64
C ALA A 93 -13.15 3.15 -16.42
N ASP A 94 -13.90 2.49 -15.53
CA ASP A 94 -14.38 3.10 -14.28
C ASP A 94 -13.27 3.23 -13.24
N VAL A 95 -12.23 2.41 -13.34
CA VAL A 95 -11.04 2.46 -12.47
C VAL A 95 -10.00 3.42 -13.03
N VAL A 96 -9.65 3.26 -14.30
CA VAL A 96 -8.58 4.03 -14.96
C VAL A 96 -9.06 5.40 -15.40
N GLY A 97 -10.26 5.49 -15.97
CA GLY A 97 -10.80 6.67 -16.61
C GLY A 97 -11.22 6.38 -18.05
N THR A 98 -11.98 7.32 -18.62
CA THR A 98 -12.57 7.17 -19.96
C THR A 98 -12.66 8.51 -20.69
N MET A 99 -12.87 8.46 -21.99
CA MET A 99 -13.22 9.64 -22.79
C MET A 99 -14.72 9.86 -22.74
N ILE A 100 -15.14 11.07 -22.37
CA ILE A 100 -16.54 11.49 -22.37
C ILE A 100 -16.74 12.56 -23.44
N TYR A 101 -17.81 12.43 -24.21
CA TYR A 101 -18.16 13.44 -25.20
C TYR A 101 -18.75 14.67 -24.50
N ASN A 102 -18.07 15.81 -24.60
CA ASN A 102 -18.51 17.07 -24.05
C ASN A 102 -19.39 17.79 -25.07
N ILE A 103 -20.71 17.73 -24.86
CA ILE A 103 -21.72 18.35 -25.74
C ILE A 103 -21.48 19.86 -25.92
N LYS A 104 -20.94 20.56 -24.92
CA LYS A 104 -20.69 22.01 -24.98
C LYS A 104 -19.54 22.37 -25.92
N GLU A 105 -18.51 21.53 -25.94
CA GLU A 105 -17.29 21.73 -26.74
C GLU A 105 -17.35 20.98 -28.07
N ASN A 106 -18.36 20.12 -28.27
CA ASN A 106 -18.49 19.23 -29.41
C ASN A 106 -17.23 18.37 -29.62
N ASP A 107 -16.58 17.97 -28.52
CA ASP A 107 -15.29 17.28 -28.50
C ASP A 107 -15.24 16.21 -27.40
N PHE A 108 -14.28 15.28 -27.49
CA PHE A 108 -14.03 14.27 -26.47
C PHE A 108 -13.09 14.81 -25.40
N THR A 109 -13.54 14.80 -24.14
CA THR A 109 -12.74 15.20 -22.98
C THR A 109 -12.42 14.01 -22.09
N ILE A 110 -11.26 14.04 -21.45
CA ILE A 110 -10.79 12.92 -20.63
C ILE A 110 -11.32 13.07 -19.21
N LYS A 111 -12.05 12.05 -18.76
CA LYS A 111 -12.46 11.90 -17.36
C LYS A 111 -11.51 10.93 -16.67
N LYS A 112 -10.63 11.47 -15.83
CA LYS A 112 -9.71 10.69 -15.00
C LYS A 112 -10.49 9.81 -14.01
N GLY A 113 -10.10 8.55 -13.91
CA GLY A 113 -10.68 7.61 -12.97
C GLY A 113 -10.21 7.83 -11.53
N PRO A 114 -10.78 7.07 -10.58
CA PRO A 114 -10.47 7.18 -9.16
C PRO A 114 -9.02 6.80 -8.80
N ILE A 115 -8.28 6.11 -9.67
CA ILE A 115 -6.85 5.80 -9.40
C ILE A 115 -5.94 7.03 -9.44
N PHE A 116 -6.42 8.18 -9.95
CA PHE A 116 -5.67 9.44 -9.98
C PHE A 116 -5.68 10.14 -8.61
N ALA A 117 -5.29 9.42 -7.57
CA ALA A 117 -5.17 9.88 -6.20
C ALA A 117 -3.87 9.35 -5.58
N ASN A 118 -3.37 9.99 -4.52
CA ASN A 118 -2.17 9.52 -3.82
C ASN A 118 -2.41 8.22 -3.07
N PHE A 119 -3.60 8.09 -2.49
CA PHE A 119 -4.02 6.96 -1.68
C PHE A 119 -5.30 6.38 -2.26
N VAL A 120 -5.23 5.15 -2.76
CA VAL A 120 -6.37 4.46 -3.37
C VAL A 120 -6.75 3.26 -2.51
N LEU A 121 -7.97 3.25 -2.02
CA LEU A 121 -8.59 2.06 -1.44
C LEU A 121 -9.33 1.30 -2.53
N ALA A 122 -8.88 0.10 -2.86
CA ALA A 122 -9.57 -0.84 -3.75
C ALA A 122 -10.31 -1.87 -2.88
N ASP A 123 -11.56 -1.59 -2.55
CA ASP A 123 -12.34 -2.39 -1.63
C ASP A 123 -12.93 -3.61 -2.35
N GLU A 124 -12.77 -4.80 -1.77
CA GLU A 124 -13.29 -6.08 -2.27
C GLU A 124 -12.82 -6.40 -3.70
N ILE A 125 -11.52 -6.25 -3.97
CA ILE A 125 -10.91 -6.42 -5.30
C ILE A 125 -11.27 -7.77 -5.94
N ASN A 126 -11.52 -8.79 -5.11
CA ASN A 126 -11.96 -10.12 -5.53
C ASN A 126 -13.42 -10.18 -6.03
N ARG A 127 -14.21 -9.10 -6.02
CA ARG A 127 -15.58 -9.11 -6.57
C ARG A 127 -15.66 -8.65 -8.02
N ALA A 128 -14.63 -7.98 -8.53
CA ALA A 128 -14.61 -7.56 -9.93
C ALA A 128 -13.99 -8.64 -10.83
N PRO A 129 -14.34 -8.67 -12.13
CA PRO A 129 -13.72 -9.56 -13.10
C PRO A 129 -12.20 -9.34 -13.22
N ALA A 130 -11.47 -10.38 -13.62
CA ALA A 130 -10.01 -10.34 -13.78
C ALA A 130 -9.49 -9.19 -14.67
N LYS A 131 -10.27 -8.76 -15.68
CA LYS A 131 -9.89 -7.62 -16.54
C LYS A 131 -9.80 -6.29 -15.76
N VAL A 132 -10.69 -6.08 -14.79
CA VAL A 132 -10.72 -4.88 -13.94
C VAL A 132 -9.58 -4.93 -12.94
N GLN A 133 -9.35 -6.10 -12.34
CA GLN A 133 -8.22 -6.35 -11.45
C GLN A 133 -6.90 -6.05 -12.17
N SER A 134 -6.71 -6.58 -13.38
CA SER A 134 -5.53 -6.31 -14.20
C SER A 134 -5.30 -4.82 -14.48
N ALA A 135 -6.36 -4.04 -14.73
CA ALA A 135 -6.22 -2.61 -14.99
C ALA A 135 -5.68 -1.83 -13.77
N LEU A 136 -6.11 -2.20 -12.55
CA LEU A 136 -5.55 -1.63 -11.32
C LEU A 136 -4.08 -2.07 -11.12
N LEU A 137 -3.80 -3.35 -11.33
CA LEU A 137 -2.47 -3.94 -11.15
C LEU A 137 -1.44 -3.40 -12.16
N GLU A 138 -1.87 -3.09 -13.37
CA GLU A 138 -1.07 -2.42 -14.38
C GLU A 138 -0.73 -1.00 -13.93
N ALA A 139 -1.72 -0.24 -13.47
CA ALA A 139 -1.51 1.10 -12.93
C ALA A 139 -0.54 1.10 -11.72
N MET A 140 -0.63 0.09 -10.86
CA MET A 140 0.30 -0.15 -9.75
C MET A 140 1.75 -0.35 -10.22
N GLN A 141 1.95 -1.19 -11.25
CA GLN A 141 3.28 -1.53 -11.73
C GLN A 141 3.91 -0.40 -12.55
N GLU A 142 3.16 0.14 -13.51
CA GLU A 142 3.65 1.13 -14.48
C GLU A 142 3.66 2.55 -13.92
N LYS A 143 2.87 2.82 -12.87
CA LYS A 143 2.70 4.14 -12.25
C LYS A 143 2.22 5.21 -13.23
N GLN A 144 1.60 4.77 -14.32
CA GLN A 144 1.01 5.58 -15.38
C GLN A 144 -0.12 4.78 -16.04
N VAL A 145 -1.03 5.47 -16.71
CA VAL A 145 -2.13 4.85 -17.45
C VAL A 145 -2.39 5.61 -18.75
N THR A 146 -2.81 4.89 -19.77
CA THR A 146 -3.16 5.48 -21.07
C THR A 146 -4.68 5.50 -21.23
N ILE A 147 -5.23 6.67 -21.54
CA ILE A 147 -6.66 6.87 -21.82
C ILE A 147 -6.77 7.49 -23.21
N GLY A 148 -7.43 6.77 -24.12
CA GLY A 148 -7.38 7.10 -25.55
C GLY A 148 -5.94 7.03 -26.04
N ASP A 149 -5.46 8.14 -26.62
CA ASP A 149 -4.10 8.24 -27.17
C ASP A 149 -3.11 8.93 -26.21
N THR A 150 -3.56 9.33 -25.02
CA THR A 150 -2.77 10.11 -24.06
C THR A 150 -2.39 9.31 -22.82
N THR A 151 -1.11 9.34 -22.47
CA THR A 151 -0.57 8.67 -21.28
C THR A 151 -0.42 9.66 -20.13
N PHE A 152 -0.93 9.30 -18.96
CA PHE A 152 -0.91 10.11 -17.75
C PHE A 152 -0.14 9.42 -16.64
N LYS A 153 0.77 10.15 -16.00
CA LYS A 153 1.45 9.67 -14.80
C LYS A 153 0.53 9.77 -13.59
N LEU A 154 0.60 8.78 -12.71
CA LEU A 154 -0.12 8.81 -11.43
C LEU A 154 0.58 9.76 -10.45
N PRO A 155 -0.19 10.40 -9.54
CA PRO A 155 0.37 11.33 -8.57
C PRO A 155 1.33 10.62 -7.61
N LYS A 156 2.38 11.32 -7.17
CA LYS A 156 3.33 10.81 -6.18
C LYS A 156 3.08 11.46 -4.81
N PRO A 157 3.26 10.71 -3.70
CA PRO A 157 3.38 9.25 -3.64
C PRO A 157 2.10 8.55 -4.11
N PHE A 158 2.21 7.30 -4.59
CA PHE A 158 1.09 6.47 -5.04
C PHE A 158 1.04 5.17 -4.23
N LEU A 159 0.02 5.01 -3.38
CA LEU A 159 -0.20 3.85 -2.54
C LEU A 159 -1.61 3.28 -2.79
N VAL A 160 -1.66 2.04 -3.27
CA VAL A 160 -2.89 1.25 -3.35
C VAL A 160 -2.96 0.31 -2.16
N MET A 161 -4.08 0.35 -1.45
CA MET A 161 -4.47 -0.65 -0.46
C MET A 161 -5.69 -1.39 -0.98
N ALA A 162 -5.51 -2.64 -1.37
CA ALA A 162 -6.58 -3.50 -1.82
C ALA A 162 -7.11 -4.34 -0.65
N THR A 163 -8.42 -4.57 -0.58
CA THR A 163 -9.01 -5.47 0.42
C THR A 163 -9.60 -6.70 -0.25
N GLN A 164 -9.48 -7.85 0.41
CA GLN A 164 -10.19 -9.06 0.04
C GLN A 164 -10.98 -9.57 1.24
N ASN A 165 -12.22 -9.98 1.00
CA ASN A 165 -13.04 -10.66 1.98
C ASN A 165 -12.90 -12.19 1.77
N PRO A 166 -12.27 -12.93 2.71
CA PRO A 166 -12.02 -14.36 2.53
C PRO A 166 -13.29 -15.23 2.72
N VAL A 167 -14.37 -14.67 3.28
CA VAL A 167 -15.58 -15.43 3.64
C VAL A 167 -16.61 -15.48 2.51
N GLU A 168 -16.53 -14.56 1.55
CA GLU A 168 -17.52 -14.41 0.47
C GLU A 168 -17.21 -15.35 -0.70
N GLN A 169 -18.02 -16.41 -0.84
CA GLN A 169 -17.83 -17.45 -1.87
C GLN A 169 -18.67 -17.22 -3.14
N GLU A 170 -19.75 -16.43 -3.08
CA GLU A 170 -20.58 -16.17 -4.26
C GLU A 170 -20.09 -14.94 -5.04
N GLY A 171 -19.89 -15.13 -6.35
CA GLY A 171 -19.53 -14.02 -7.25
C GLY A 171 -18.14 -13.45 -7.04
N THR A 172 -17.21 -14.22 -6.45
CA THR A 172 -15.83 -13.80 -6.25
C THR A 172 -14.87 -14.43 -7.26
N TYR A 173 -13.93 -13.60 -7.71
CA TYR A 173 -12.81 -13.90 -8.59
C TYR A 173 -11.52 -13.76 -7.76
N PRO A 174 -10.98 -14.86 -7.22
CA PRO A 174 -9.76 -14.80 -6.43
C PRO A 174 -8.62 -14.27 -7.30
N LEU A 175 -7.77 -13.42 -6.71
CA LEU A 175 -6.54 -12.96 -7.33
C LEU A 175 -5.62 -14.19 -7.54
N PRO A 176 -5.21 -14.50 -8.78
CA PRO A 176 -4.17 -15.50 -9.05
C PRO A 176 -2.88 -15.14 -8.29
N GLU A 177 -2.06 -16.14 -7.95
CA GLU A 177 -0.82 -15.93 -7.21
C GLU A 177 0.11 -14.90 -7.89
N ALA A 178 0.23 -14.97 -9.21
CA ALA A 178 0.99 -14.01 -10.01
C ALA A 178 0.46 -12.56 -9.91
N GLN A 179 -0.80 -12.35 -9.51
CA GLN A 179 -1.35 -11.03 -9.24
C GLN A 179 -1.12 -10.60 -7.79
N VAL A 180 -1.22 -11.53 -6.84
CA VAL A 180 -0.88 -11.29 -5.42
C VAL A 180 0.58 -10.88 -5.26
N ASP A 181 1.49 -11.45 -6.04
CA ASP A 181 2.93 -11.13 -6.03
C ASP A 181 3.26 -9.64 -6.34
N ARG A 182 2.33 -8.92 -6.99
CA ARG A 182 2.49 -7.47 -7.22
C ARG A 182 2.26 -6.62 -5.97
N PHE A 183 1.73 -7.20 -4.90
CA PHE A 183 1.61 -6.53 -3.61
C PHE A 183 2.86 -6.82 -2.78
N MET A 184 3.48 -5.76 -2.26
CA MET A 184 4.68 -5.86 -1.42
C MET A 184 4.36 -6.58 -0.10
N LEU A 185 3.18 -6.35 0.46
CA LEU A 185 2.78 -6.90 1.74
C LEU A 185 1.35 -7.43 1.66
N LYS A 186 1.17 -8.67 2.11
CA LYS A 186 -0.12 -9.23 2.45
C LYS A 186 -0.29 -9.16 3.97
N THR A 187 -1.30 -8.47 4.45
CA THR A 187 -1.57 -8.30 5.89
C THR A 187 -2.94 -8.87 6.22
N VAL A 188 -2.97 -9.84 7.13
CA VAL A 188 -4.20 -10.40 7.69
C VAL A 188 -4.53 -9.63 8.97
N ILE A 189 -5.72 -9.06 9.03
CA ILE A 189 -6.19 -8.27 10.18
C ILE A 189 -7.27 -9.06 10.92
N ASP A 190 -7.10 -9.17 12.23
CA ASP A 190 -8.06 -9.79 13.15
C ASP A 190 -8.85 -8.71 13.92
N TYR A 191 -9.87 -9.14 14.65
CA TYR A 191 -10.66 -8.29 15.53
C TYR A 191 -9.78 -7.66 16.62
N PRO A 192 -10.06 -6.39 17.00
CA PRO A 192 -9.39 -5.75 18.13
C PRO A 192 -9.74 -6.46 19.44
N LYS A 193 -8.89 -6.27 20.46
CA LYS A 193 -9.14 -6.79 21.81
C LYS A 193 -10.32 -6.07 22.46
N ILE A 194 -10.92 -6.69 23.48
CA ILE A 194 -12.06 -6.11 24.23
C ILE A 194 -11.76 -4.69 24.73
N ASP A 195 -10.57 -4.44 25.27
CA ASP A 195 -10.19 -3.12 25.78
C ASP A 195 -10.09 -2.07 24.66
N GLU A 196 -9.61 -2.48 23.49
CA GLU A 196 -9.50 -1.63 22.29
C GLU A 196 -10.89 -1.35 21.71
N GLU A 197 -11.75 -2.36 21.63
CA GLU A 197 -13.14 -2.24 21.18
C GLU A 197 -13.95 -1.32 22.11
N GLN A 198 -13.71 -1.39 23.42
CA GLN A 198 -14.33 -0.48 24.39
C GLN A 198 -13.96 0.98 24.12
N ILE A 199 -12.71 1.26 23.75
CA ILE A 199 -12.27 2.61 23.38
C ILE A 199 -12.98 3.04 22.08
N ILE A 200 -13.07 2.17 21.08
CA ILE A 200 -13.77 2.44 19.81
C ILE A 200 -15.23 2.80 20.06
N VAL A 201 -15.94 2.02 20.87
CA VAL A 201 -17.34 2.27 21.25
C VAL A 201 -17.47 3.62 21.95
N ARG A 202 -16.61 3.92 22.93
CA ARG A 202 -16.64 5.22 23.62
C ARG A 202 -16.42 6.38 22.65
N SER A 203 -15.43 6.30 21.78
CA SER A 203 -15.13 7.36 20.80
C SER A 203 -16.31 7.63 19.87
N ASN A 204 -17.00 6.58 19.41
CA ASN A 204 -18.21 6.70 18.59
C ASN A 204 -19.39 7.30 19.36
N LEU A 205 -19.61 6.91 20.62
CA LEU A 205 -20.71 7.43 21.45
C LEU A 205 -20.56 8.92 21.75
N TYR A 206 -19.33 9.39 21.99
CA TYR A 206 -19.08 10.79 22.33
C TYR A 206 -18.85 11.69 21.11
N ASN A 207 -19.01 11.18 19.87
CA ASN A 207 -18.70 11.89 18.62
C ASN A 207 -17.33 12.60 18.66
N LYS A 208 -16.39 12.03 19.41
CA LYS A 208 -15.08 12.64 19.67
C LYS A 208 -14.11 12.17 18.59
N GLN A 209 -14.45 12.39 17.33
CA GLN A 209 -13.51 12.18 16.24
C GLN A 209 -12.52 13.34 16.26
N GLU A 210 -11.31 13.08 16.72
CA GLU A 210 -10.23 14.05 16.62
C GLU A 210 -10.00 14.40 15.15
N LYS A 211 -10.02 15.70 14.84
CA LYS A 211 -9.72 16.17 13.49
C LYS A 211 -8.25 15.90 13.20
N ILE A 212 -8.00 15.03 12.22
CA ILE A 212 -6.66 14.75 11.73
C ILE A 212 -6.04 16.03 11.18
N LYS A 213 -4.84 16.34 11.65
CA LYS A 213 -4.03 17.43 11.14
C LYS A 213 -3.04 16.88 10.13
N ALA A 214 -2.85 17.66 9.07
CA ALA A 214 -1.80 17.42 8.11
C ALA A 214 -0.43 17.78 8.71
N VAL A 215 0.21 16.78 9.33
CA VAL A 215 1.51 16.90 10.00
C VAL A 215 2.69 16.76 9.04
N VAL A 216 2.46 16.13 7.88
CA VAL A 216 3.48 15.83 6.86
C VAL A 216 2.94 16.26 5.48
N THR A 217 3.84 16.49 4.54
CA THR A 217 3.50 16.76 3.13
C THR A 217 3.90 15.59 2.25
N THR A 218 3.21 15.40 1.12
CA THR A 218 3.55 14.40 0.10
C THR A 218 4.99 14.52 -0.38
N LYS A 219 5.51 15.75 -0.52
CA LYS A 219 6.91 16.00 -0.91
C LYS A 219 7.90 15.48 0.13
N GLN A 220 7.61 15.59 1.43
CA GLN A 220 8.47 15.02 2.47
C GLN A 220 8.47 13.48 2.40
N VAL A 221 7.33 12.87 2.09
CA VAL A 221 7.25 11.42 1.87
C VAL A 221 8.10 11.01 0.67
N GLU A 222 8.07 11.76 -0.43
CA GLU A 222 8.92 11.50 -1.59
C GLU A 222 10.42 11.59 -1.28
N THR A 223 10.84 12.60 -0.49
CA THR A 223 12.22 12.70 -0.03
C THR A 223 12.61 11.49 0.81
N ALA A 224 11.74 11.09 1.75
CA ALA A 224 11.98 9.91 2.59
C ALA A 224 12.08 8.62 1.77
N GLN A 225 11.22 8.45 0.76
CA GLN A 225 11.29 7.33 -0.18
C GLN A 225 12.63 7.28 -0.95
N ALA A 226 13.24 8.42 -1.24
CA ALA A 226 14.55 8.48 -1.87
C ALA A 226 15.65 8.06 -0.89
N THR A 227 15.61 8.56 0.35
CA THR A 227 16.58 8.26 1.40
C THR A 227 16.55 6.80 1.86
N VAL A 228 15.38 6.16 1.87
CA VAL A 228 15.26 4.72 2.14
C VAL A 228 16.08 3.87 1.15
N ARG A 229 16.27 4.34 -0.09
CA ARG A 229 17.10 3.64 -1.10
C ARG A 229 18.60 3.84 -0.91
N GLU A 230 19.00 4.81 -0.10
CA GLU A 230 20.40 5.07 0.25
C GLU A 230 20.87 4.23 1.45
N ILE A 231 19.95 3.52 2.11
CA ILE A 231 20.27 2.67 3.27
C ILE A 231 21.28 1.60 2.84
N TYR A 232 22.42 1.60 3.53
CA TYR A 232 23.43 0.56 3.35
C TYR A 232 22.92 -0.78 3.87
N MET A 233 23.03 -1.80 3.03
CA MET A 233 22.76 -3.19 3.37
C MET A 233 24.10 -3.95 3.43
N ASP A 234 24.43 -4.47 4.60
CA ASP A 234 25.63 -5.31 4.77
C ASP A 234 25.48 -6.62 3.98
N GLU A 235 26.58 -7.11 3.40
CA GLU A 235 26.61 -8.34 2.62
C GLU A 235 26.05 -9.54 3.39
N LYS A 236 26.23 -9.58 4.73
CA LYS A 236 25.66 -10.65 5.56
C LYS A 236 24.14 -10.64 5.57
N ILE A 237 23.53 -9.44 5.56
CA ILE A 237 22.08 -9.28 5.51
C ILE A 237 21.57 -9.67 4.12
N GLU A 238 22.25 -9.23 3.06
CA GLU A 238 21.91 -9.62 1.69
C GLU A 238 21.93 -11.14 1.52
N LYS A 239 23.00 -11.78 1.98
CA LYS A 239 23.13 -13.24 1.96
C LYS A 239 22.04 -13.93 2.76
N TYR A 240 21.70 -13.41 3.94
CA TYR A 240 20.62 -13.95 4.75
C TYR A 240 19.26 -13.86 4.05
N ILE A 241 18.96 -12.74 3.39
CA ILE A 241 17.75 -12.59 2.57
C ILE A 241 17.72 -13.62 1.44
N LEU A 242 18.85 -13.79 0.73
CA LEU A 242 18.97 -14.79 -0.33
C LEU A 242 18.78 -16.22 0.20
N ASP A 243 19.37 -16.55 1.34
CA ASP A 243 19.21 -17.87 1.96
C ASP A 243 17.75 -18.15 2.31
N LEU A 244 16.99 -17.17 2.81
CA LEU A 244 15.56 -17.32 3.06
C LEU A 244 14.77 -17.56 1.77
N ILE A 245 15.07 -16.83 0.70
CA ILE A 245 14.41 -17.00 -0.61
C ILE A 245 14.74 -18.37 -1.22
N PHE A 246 15.99 -18.83 -1.13
CA PHE A 246 16.39 -20.12 -1.66
C PHE A 246 15.88 -21.28 -0.81
N ALA A 247 15.73 -21.09 0.51
CA ALA A 247 15.10 -22.07 1.39
C ALA A 247 13.62 -22.30 1.07
N THR A 248 12.89 -21.28 0.59
CA THR A 248 11.50 -21.45 0.14
C THR A 248 11.38 -22.03 -1.28
N ARG A 249 12.41 -21.92 -2.11
CA ARG A 249 12.45 -22.52 -3.46
C ARG A 249 12.96 -23.97 -3.46
N TYR A 250 13.98 -24.25 -2.65
CA TYR A 250 14.70 -25.53 -2.60
C TYR A 250 14.89 -25.98 -1.14
N PRO A 251 13.81 -26.31 -0.42
CA PRO A 251 13.87 -26.63 1.01
C PRO A 251 14.77 -27.82 1.34
N GLU A 252 14.98 -28.75 0.40
CA GLU A 252 15.91 -29.88 0.55
C GLU A 252 17.36 -29.44 0.80
N ASN A 253 17.81 -28.35 0.19
CA ASN A 253 19.17 -27.85 0.34
C ASN A 253 19.44 -27.27 1.74
N TYR A 254 18.37 -27.02 2.50
CA TYR A 254 18.40 -26.38 3.81
C TYR A 254 17.87 -27.28 4.94
N ASN A 255 17.75 -28.59 4.71
CA ASN A 255 17.19 -29.56 5.67
C ASN A 255 15.73 -29.25 6.11
N LEU A 256 14.95 -28.58 5.26
CA LEU A 256 13.56 -28.16 5.53
C LEU A 256 12.53 -29.03 4.79
N LEU A 257 12.76 -30.34 4.69
CA LEU A 257 11.90 -31.28 3.94
C LEU A 257 10.42 -31.25 4.35
N LYS A 258 10.11 -30.84 5.59
CA LYS A 258 8.73 -30.74 6.10
C LYS A 258 7.90 -29.64 5.42
N ILE A 259 8.54 -28.64 4.84
CA ILE A 259 7.87 -27.48 4.20
C ILE A 259 7.62 -27.75 2.71
N LYS A 260 8.35 -28.69 2.10
CA LYS A 260 8.20 -29.05 0.68
C LYS A 260 6.77 -29.32 0.22
N PRO A 261 5.90 -30.02 0.99
CA PRO A 261 4.51 -30.23 0.58
C PRO A 261 3.62 -28.96 0.63
N LEU A 262 4.09 -27.90 1.28
CA LEU A 262 3.37 -26.63 1.45
C LEU A 262 3.77 -25.58 0.40
N ILE A 263 4.81 -25.86 -0.38
CA ILE A 263 5.30 -25.04 -1.48
C ILE A 263 4.79 -25.69 -2.77
N SER A 264 3.92 -24.99 -3.49
CA SER A 264 3.33 -25.47 -4.76
C SER A 264 4.37 -25.69 -5.85
#